data_AF-A0A975E652-F1
#
_entry.id   AF-A0A975E652-F1
#
_cell.length_a   1.000
_cell.length_b   1.000
_cell.length_c   1.000
_cell.angle_alpha   90.00
_cell.angle_beta   90.00
_cell.angle_gamma   90.00
#
_symmetry.space_group_name_H-M   'P 1'
#
loop_
_entity.id
_entity.type
_entity.pdbx_description
1 polymer ?
#
loop_
_entity_poly.entity_id
_entity_poly.type
_entity_poly.pdbx_seq_one_letter_code
_entity_poly.pdbx_strand_id
1 'polypeptide(L)'
;MKQRKSPPPALPQDFEAAESGLGFTVWVHLARPASAAEVRLYRQGLDRYLDENGLSRSMNPLHMLVWATERSLTLVDQIDLLVWMVHDGRAVAVEIGPLQTHMGLPAGRDRVPTLPVRLADNSLLSMVWLYRVGHLPAEQCVEMLGGFQGPVTLH
;
A
#
# COMPACT_ATOMS: atom_id res chain seq x y z
N MET A 1 34.52 42.38 37.02
CA MET A 1 33.80 41.09 36.93
C MET A 1 33.23 40.95 35.53
N LYS A 2 33.81 40.10 34.67
CA LYS A 2 33.34 39.86 33.29
C LYS A 2 32.65 38.49 33.24
N GLN A 3 31.34 38.48 32.98
CA GLN A 3 30.58 37.24 32.79
C GLN A 3 31.01 36.55 31.49
N ARG A 4 31.46 35.29 31.60
CA ARG A 4 31.68 34.41 30.44
C ARG A 4 30.30 33.96 29.93
N LYS A 5 29.93 34.36 28.71
CA LYS A 5 28.81 33.77 27.97
C LYS A 5 29.24 32.36 27.53
N SER A 6 28.60 31.33 28.09
CA SER A 6 28.68 29.98 27.55
C SER A 6 27.97 29.92 26.20
N PRO A 7 28.53 29.23 25.18
CA PRO A 7 27.84 29.03 23.91
C PRO A 7 26.61 28.11 24.12
N PRO A 8 25.54 28.27 23.33
CA PRO A 8 24.38 27.40 23.42
C PRO A 8 24.76 25.97 23.00
N PRO A 9 24.12 24.94 23.59
CA PRO A 9 24.34 23.56 23.19
C PRO A 9 23.96 23.38 21.72
N ALA A 10 24.82 22.71 20.95
CA ALA A 10 24.50 22.29 19.60
C ALA A 10 23.21 21.46 19.64
N LEU A 11 22.23 21.83 18.81
CA LEU A 11 21.06 21.01 18.56
C LEU A 11 21.54 19.63 18.09
N PRO A 12 20.92 18.53 18.54
CA PRO A 12 21.27 17.19 18.07
C PRO A 12 21.26 17.19 16.54
N GLN A 13 22.37 16.74 15.98
CA GLN A 13 22.57 16.52 14.56
C GLN A 13 21.38 15.76 14.01
N ASP A 14 20.79 16.34 12.97
CA ASP A 14 20.03 15.71 11.91
C ASP A 14 19.63 14.26 12.24
N PHE A 15 18.38 14.07 12.69
CA PHE A 15 17.68 12.87 12.22
C PHE A 15 17.74 12.98 10.71
N GLU A 16 18.71 12.29 10.09
CA GLU A 16 18.65 11.99 8.66
C GLU A 16 17.24 11.49 8.44
N ALA A 17 16.41 12.33 7.81
CA ALA A 17 15.09 11.93 7.39
C ALA A 17 15.35 10.74 6.48
N ALA A 18 15.07 9.53 6.99
CA ALA A 18 15.16 8.30 6.20
C ALA A 18 14.60 8.64 4.83
N GLU A 19 15.43 8.54 3.79
CA GLU A 19 15.10 9.01 2.45
C GLU A 19 13.67 8.58 2.14
N SER A 20 12.76 9.55 2.00
CA SER A 20 11.32 9.30 2.03
C SER A 20 10.94 8.36 0.88
N GLY A 21 10.87 7.06 1.19
CA GLY A 21 10.65 6.02 0.20
C GLY A 21 9.28 6.17 -0.44
N LEU A 22 9.14 5.65 -1.66
CA LEU A 22 7.81 5.50 -2.24
C LEU A 22 7.02 4.45 -1.45
N GLY A 23 5.76 4.77 -1.16
CA GLY A 23 4.76 3.87 -0.60
C GLY A 23 3.41 4.08 -1.30
N PHE A 24 2.39 3.36 -0.86
CA PHE A 24 1.06 3.49 -1.45
C PHE A 24 -0.06 3.20 -0.45
N THR A 25 -1.24 3.73 -0.72
CA THR A 25 -2.43 3.50 0.12
C THR A 25 -3.27 2.37 -0.45
N VAL A 26 -3.84 1.56 0.44
CA VAL A 26 -4.72 0.44 0.10
C VAL A 26 -6.02 0.56 0.90
N TRP A 27 -7.15 0.43 0.21
CA TRP A 27 -8.47 0.30 0.82
C TRP A 27 -9.00 -1.09 0.56
N VAL A 28 -9.40 -1.79 1.61
CA VAL A 28 -9.83 -3.19 1.53
C VAL A 28 -11.27 -3.32 1.94
N HIS A 29 -12.06 -3.93 1.08
CA HIS A 29 -13.47 -4.18 1.29
C HIS A 29 -13.69 -5.67 1.55
N LEU A 30 -14.09 -6.01 2.77
CA LEU A 30 -14.48 -7.38 3.12
C LEU A 30 -15.97 -7.61 2.78
N ALA A 31 -16.35 -8.88 2.56
CA ALA A 31 -17.75 -9.27 2.41
C ALA A 31 -18.57 -8.81 3.63
N ARG A 32 -19.82 -8.40 3.43
CA ARG A 32 -20.70 -7.99 4.55
C ARG A 32 -21.80 -9.01 4.80
N PRO A 33 -22.09 -9.37 6.07
CA PRO A 33 -21.27 -9.09 7.26
C PRO A 33 -20.05 -10.03 7.33
N ALA A 34 -18.84 -9.49 7.48
CA ALA A 34 -17.66 -10.28 7.79
C ALA A 34 -17.69 -10.67 9.26
N SER A 35 -17.53 -11.95 9.57
CA SER A 35 -17.39 -12.40 10.94
C SER A 35 -16.09 -11.88 11.56
N ALA A 36 -16.07 -11.74 12.89
CA ALA A 36 -14.86 -11.36 13.62
C ALA A 36 -13.70 -12.36 13.40
N ALA A 37 -14.01 -13.64 13.12
CA ALA A 37 -13.02 -14.65 12.80
C ALA A 37 -12.37 -14.39 11.43
N GLU A 38 -13.15 -14.06 10.41
CA GLU A 38 -12.63 -13.74 9.07
C GLU A 38 -11.75 -12.50 9.08
N VAL A 39 -12.15 -11.46 9.80
CA VAL A 39 -11.34 -10.23 9.96
C VAL A 39 -10.01 -10.53 10.64
N ARG A 40 -9.99 -11.39 11.66
CA ARG A 40 -8.75 -11.81 12.33
C ARG A 40 -7.85 -12.62 11.39
N LEU A 41 -8.41 -13.58 10.66
CA LEU A 41 -7.65 -14.40 9.72
C LEU A 41 -7.05 -13.57 8.59
N TYR A 42 -7.82 -12.62 8.04
CA TYR A 42 -7.31 -11.64 7.08
C TYR A 42 -6.12 -10.86 7.64
N ARG A 43 -6.26 -10.30 8.86
CA ARG A 43 -5.18 -9.53 9.49
C ARG A 43 -3.92 -10.37 9.69
N GLN A 44 -4.05 -11.60 10.18
CA GLN A 44 -2.91 -12.48 10.39
C GLN A 44 -2.21 -12.86 9.09
N GLY A 45 -2.98 -13.13 8.02
CA GLY A 45 -2.43 -13.41 6.70
C GLY A 45 -1.71 -12.21 6.11
N LEU A 46 -2.34 -11.02 6.22
CA LEU A 46 -1.76 -9.76 5.76
C LEU A 46 -0.45 -9.45 6.48
N ASP A 47 -0.44 -9.52 7.81
CA ASP A 47 0.76 -9.21 8.61
C ASP A 47 1.90 -10.16 8.25
N ARG A 48 1.61 -11.46 8.07
CA ARG A 48 2.61 -12.43 7.60
C ARG A 48 3.15 -12.08 6.21
N TYR A 49 2.26 -11.81 5.25
CA TYR A 49 2.68 -11.44 3.89
C TYR A 49 3.59 -10.21 3.90
N LEU A 50 3.22 -9.18 4.67
CA LEU A 50 4.01 -7.95 4.74
C LEU A 50 5.39 -8.23 5.35
N ASP A 51 5.45 -8.96 6.46
CA ASP A 51 6.71 -9.34 7.12
C ASP A 51 7.63 -10.13 6.19
N GLU A 52 7.09 -11.15 5.49
CA GLU A 52 7.85 -12.00 4.54
C GLU A 52 8.43 -11.20 3.37
N ASN A 53 7.82 -10.07 3.01
CA ASN A 53 8.23 -9.22 1.89
C ASN A 53 8.96 -7.93 2.33
N GLY A 54 9.28 -7.80 3.62
CA GLY A 54 9.96 -6.62 4.17
C GLY A 54 9.13 -5.33 4.07
N LEU A 55 7.80 -5.47 4.13
CA LEU A 55 6.84 -4.38 4.04
C LEU A 55 6.30 -4.02 5.43
N SER A 56 6.01 -2.75 5.62
CA SER A 56 5.37 -2.18 6.80
C SER A 56 4.03 -1.56 6.42
N ARG A 57 3.12 -1.44 7.40
CA ARG A 57 1.82 -0.78 7.20
C ARG A 57 1.38 0.09 8.36
N SER A 58 0.47 1.03 8.09
CA SER A 58 -0.20 1.80 9.12
C SER A 58 -1.23 0.94 9.88
N MET A 59 -1.66 1.40 11.07
CA MET A 59 -2.41 0.56 12.02
C MET A 59 -3.72 -0.03 11.51
N ASN A 60 -4.51 0.68 10.68
CA ASN A 60 -5.81 0.18 10.20
C ASN A 60 -5.65 -0.71 8.95
N PRO A 61 -5.94 -2.03 9.01
CA PRO A 61 -5.70 -2.94 7.90
C PRO A 61 -6.75 -2.89 6.78
N LEU A 62 -7.84 -2.13 6.96
CA LEU A 62 -8.85 -1.90 5.91
C LEU A 62 -8.63 -0.59 5.14
N HIS A 63 -7.79 0.30 5.68
CA HIS A 63 -7.37 1.53 5.04
C HIS A 63 -5.97 1.84 5.53
N MET A 64 -4.98 1.41 4.76
CA MET A 64 -3.59 1.37 5.17
C MET A 64 -2.66 2.05 4.18
N LEU A 65 -1.64 2.72 4.70
CA LEU A 65 -0.42 3.04 3.98
C LEU A 65 0.50 1.82 4.06
N VAL A 66 1.13 1.45 2.95
CA VAL A 66 2.15 0.39 2.84
C VAL A 66 3.46 1.03 2.37
N TRP A 67 4.58 0.68 3.01
CA TRP A 67 5.92 1.15 2.68
C TRP A 67 6.98 0.08 3.03
N ALA A 68 8.23 0.30 2.67
CA ALA A 68 9.37 -0.46 3.19
C ALA A 68 10.38 0.49 3.85
N THR A 69 11.09 0.02 4.87
CA THR A 69 12.08 0.83 5.60
C THR A 69 13.39 0.97 4.81
N GLU A 70 13.77 -0.07 4.07
CA GLU A 70 15.11 -0.18 3.45
C GLU A 70 15.11 0.13 1.94
N ARG A 71 13.93 0.37 1.33
CA ARG A 71 13.82 0.63 -0.12
C ARG A 71 12.54 1.39 -0.46
N SER A 72 12.56 2.06 -1.61
CA SER A 72 11.33 2.55 -2.24
C SER A 72 10.51 1.40 -2.82
N LEU A 73 9.19 1.46 -2.67
CA LEU A 73 8.28 0.52 -3.31
C LEU A 73 8.12 0.80 -4.80
N THR A 74 7.82 -0.25 -5.53
CA THR A 74 7.67 -0.29 -6.99
C THR A 74 6.29 -0.79 -7.37
N LEU A 75 5.97 -0.74 -8.66
CA LEU A 75 4.69 -1.24 -9.16
C LEU A 75 4.57 -2.76 -8.97
N VAL A 76 5.70 -3.47 -9.02
CA VAL A 76 5.79 -4.90 -8.70
C VAL A 76 5.26 -5.16 -7.30
N ASP A 77 5.65 -4.38 -6.30
CA ASP A 77 5.15 -4.54 -4.92
C ASP A 77 3.62 -4.35 -4.79
N GLN A 78 3.06 -3.43 -5.58
CA GLN A 78 1.61 -3.21 -5.62
C GLN A 78 0.88 -4.40 -6.23
N ILE A 79 1.39 -4.93 -7.34
CA ILE A 79 0.80 -6.06 -8.04
C ILE A 79 0.99 -7.37 -7.25
N ASP A 80 2.15 -7.59 -6.63
CA ASP A 80 2.38 -8.75 -5.77
C ASP A 80 1.40 -8.78 -4.59
N LEU A 81 1.18 -7.62 -3.93
CA LEU A 81 0.18 -7.53 -2.87
C LEU A 81 -1.23 -7.79 -3.41
N LEU A 82 -1.57 -7.27 -4.59
CA LEU A 82 -2.86 -7.55 -5.23
C LEU A 82 -3.03 -9.04 -5.53
N VAL A 83 -2.01 -9.69 -6.09
CA VAL A 83 -1.97 -11.12 -6.39
C VAL A 83 -2.19 -11.94 -5.12
N TRP A 84 -1.53 -11.57 -4.02
CA TRP A 84 -1.79 -12.17 -2.71
C TRP A 84 -3.23 -11.96 -2.28
N MET A 85 -3.79 -10.75 -2.44
CA MET A 85 -5.19 -10.48 -2.05
C MET A 85 -6.21 -11.31 -2.83
N VAL A 86 -5.95 -11.58 -4.11
CA VAL A 86 -6.80 -12.44 -4.96
C VAL A 86 -6.85 -13.87 -4.43
N HIS A 87 -5.72 -14.40 -3.96
CA HIS A 87 -5.62 -15.80 -3.53
C HIS A 87 -5.98 -16.00 -2.06
N ASP A 88 -5.50 -15.11 -1.19
CA ASP A 88 -5.48 -15.31 0.27
C ASP A 88 -6.16 -14.17 1.04
N GLY A 89 -6.38 -13.02 0.41
CA GLY A 89 -6.79 -11.77 1.07
C GLY A 89 -8.23 -11.73 1.59
N ARG A 90 -9.10 -12.70 1.23
CA ARG A 90 -10.52 -12.78 1.67
C ARG A 90 -11.38 -11.53 1.43
N ALA A 91 -10.82 -10.52 0.76
CA ALA A 91 -11.50 -9.29 0.41
C ALA A 91 -12.39 -9.54 -0.82
N VAL A 92 -13.48 -8.79 -0.93
CA VAL A 92 -14.34 -8.80 -2.12
C VAL A 92 -13.88 -7.77 -3.15
N ALA A 93 -13.25 -6.69 -2.67
CA ALA A 93 -12.66 -5.67 -3.52
C ALA A 93 -11.50 -4.99 -2.79
N VAL A 94 -10.59 -4.43 -3.57
CA VAL A 94 -9.50 -3.59 -3.10
C VAL A 94 -9.41 -2.36 -4.00
N GLU A 95 -9.00 -1.24 -3.43
CA GLU A 95 -8.54 -0.08 -4.18
C GLU A 95 -7.11 0.20 -3.79
N ILE A 96 -6.26 0.44 -4.79
CA ILE A 96 -4.83 0.72 -4.59
C ILE A 96 -4.55 2.13 -5.11
N GLY A 97 -3.96 2.99 -4.29
CA GLY A 97 -3.47 4.31 -4.71
C GLY A 97 -2.13 4.19 -5.44
N PRO A 98 -1.71 5.21 -6.22
CA PRO A 98 -0.42 5.19 -6.90
C PRO A 98 0.74 5.23 -5.89
N LEU A 99 1.94 4.90 -6.38
CA LEU A 99 3.18 5.12 -5.65
C LEU A 99 3.39 6.62 -5.41
N GLN A 100 3.59 6.99 -4.16
CA GLN A 100 3.80 8.37 -3.72
C GLN A 100 4.82 8.37 -2.59
N THR A 101 5.51 9.50 -2.40
CA THR A 101 6.36 9.68 -1.23
C THR A 101 5.55 9.44 0.05
N HIS A 102 6.00 8.52 0.91
CA HIS A 102 5.24 8.19 2.11
C HIS A 102 5.34 9.33 3.14
N MET A 103 4.20 9.84 3.61
CA MET A 103 4.13 10.94 4.59
C MET A 103 3.65 10.48 5.97
N GLY A 104 3.72 9.17 6.25
CA GLY A 104 3.33 8.57 7.53
C GLY A 104 1.82 8.38 7.76
N LEU A 105 0.97 8.85 6.85
CA LEU A 105 -0.49 8.66 6.90
C LEU A 105 -1.03 8.15 5.56
N PRO A 106 -2.06 7.28 5.57
CA PRO A 106 -2.72 6.87 4.34
C PRO A 106 -3.46 8.04 3.70
N ALA A 107 -3.47 8.09 2.37
CA ALA A 107 -4.22 9.07 1.61
C ALA A 107 -5.73 8.96 1.88
N GLY A 108 -6.45 10.08 1.75
CA GLY A 108 -7.91 10.06 1.69
C GLY A 108 -8.39 9.55 0.33
N ARG A 109 -9.47 8.77 0.29
CA ARG A 109 -9.99 8.14 -0.94
C ARG A 109 -10.28 9.18 -2.04
N ASP A 110 -10.77 10.34 -1.65
CA ASP A 110 -11.21 11.39 -2.57
C ASP A 110 -10.06 12.31 -3.02
N ARG A 111 -8.82 12.04 -2.57
CA ARG A 111 -7.65 12.90 -2.79
C ARG A 111 -6.65 12.36 -3.80
N VAL A 112 -6.75 11.08 -4.14
CA VAL A 112 -5.81 10.41 -5.04
C VAL A 112 -6.58 9.54 -6.02
N PRO A 113 -6.08 9.35 -7.24
CA PRO A 113 -6.64 8.33 -8.11
C PRO A 113 -6.43 6.94 -7.49
N THR A 114 -7.32 6.02 -7.80
CA THR A 114 -7.27 4.65 -7.28
C THR A 114 -7.41 3.65 -8.40
N LEU A 115 -6.80 2.48 -8.24
CA LEU A 115 -7.00 1.32 -9.08
C LEU A 115 -8.03 0.42 -8.40
N PRO A 116 -9.32 0.47 -8.80
CA PRO A 116 -10.34 -0.37 -8.21
C PRO A 116 -10.26 -1.78 -8.79
N VAL A 117 -10.20 -2.79 -7.92
CA VAL A 117 -10.18 -4.20 -8.32
C VAL A 117 -11.24 -4.98 -7.57
N ARG A 118 -12.14 -5.63 -8.32
CA ARG A 118 -13.11 -6.58 -7.78
C ARG A 118 -12.49 -7.96 -7.80
N LEU A 119 -12.28 -8.54 -6.63
CA LEU A 119 -11.50 -9.78 -6.49
C LEU A 119 -12.28 -11.03 -6.93
N ALA A 120 -13.61 -10.91 -7.11
CA ALA A 120 -14.46 -11.94 -7.68
C ALA A 120 -14.50 -11.96 -9.23
N ASP A 121 -13.78 -11.07 -9.91
CA ASP A 121 -13.73 -11.05 -11.36
C ASP A 121 -12.86 -12.22 -11.87
N ASN A 122 -13.47 -13.14 -12.63
CA ASN A 122 -12.77 -14.32 -13.16
C ASN A 122 -11.64 -13.94 -14.14
N SER A 123 -11.72 -12.78 -14.81
CA SER A 123 -10.65 -12.32 -15.70
C SER A 123 -9.35 -12.02 -14.95
N LEU A 124 -9.46 -11.69 -13.66
CA LEU A 124 -8.33 -11.42 -12.78
C LEU A 124 -7.46 -12.66 -12.55
N LEU A 125 -8.06 -13.85 -12.48
CA LEU A 125 -7.33 -15.10 -12.29
C LEU A 125 -6.35 -15.37 -13.45
N SER A 126 -6.79 -15.14 -14.69
CA SER A 126 -5.94 -15.29 -15.88
C SER A 126 -4.80 -14.27 -15.88
N MET A 127 -5.09 -13.02 -15.52
CA MET A 127 -4.08 -11.96 -15.41
C MET A 127 -3.02 -12.32 -14.35
N VAL A 128 -3.46 -12.74 -13.16
CA VAL A 128 -2.57 -13.16 -12.07
C VAL A 128 -1.69 -14.33 -12.50
N TRP A 129 -2.24 -15.32 -13.19
CA TRP A 129 -1.44 -16.45 -13.68
C TRP A 129 -0.37 -16.00 -14.67
N LEU A 130 -0.72 -15.17 -15.67
CA LEU A 130 0.21 -14.64 -16.67
C LEU A 130 1.31 -13.76 -16.04
N TYR A 131 0.95 -12.97 -15.03
CA TYR A 131 1.90 -12.18 -14.25
C TYR A 131 2.91 -13.07 -13.52
N ARG A 132 2.44 -14.09 -12.79
CA ARG A 132 3.30 -14.99 -12.00
C ARG A 132 4.26 -15.82 -12.84
N VAL A 133 3.90 -16.17 -14.07
CA VAL A 133 4.80 -16.89 -15.00
C VAL A 133 5.72 -15.94 -15.79
N GLY A 134 5.68 -14.64 -15.52
CA GLY A 134 6.55 -13.64 -16.14
C GLY A 134 6.16 -13.23 -17.56
N HIS A 135 4.94 -13.57 -18.01
CA HIS A 135 4.44 -13.21 -19.34
C HIS A 135 3.70 -11.86 -19.35
N LEU A 136 3.45 -11.27 -18.18
CA LEU A 136 2.79 -9.98 -18.04
C LEU A 136 3.57 -9.11 -17.05
N PRO A 137 4.13 -7.96 -17.46
CA PRO A 137 4.79 -7.04 -16.53
C PRO A 137 3.76 -6.29 -15.67
N ALA A 138 4.20 -5.73 -14.53
CA ALA A 138 3.33 -5.06 -13.57
C ALA A 138 2.58 -3.86 -14.17
N GLU A 139 3.25 -3.12 -15.06
CA GLU A 139 2.69 -1.97 -15.78
C GLU A 139 1.49 -2.39 -16.62
N GLN A 140 1.63 -3.50 -17.36
CA GLN A 140 0.57 -4.02 -18.21
C GLN A 140 -0.58 -4.58 -17.38
N CYS A 141 -0.33 -5.15 -16.18
CA CYS A 141 -1.40 -5.50 -15.24
C CYS A 141 -2.25 -4.27 -14.88
N VAL A 142 -1.62 -3.14 -14.54
CA VAL A 142 -2.33 -1.91 -14.20
C VAL A 142 -3.15 -1.39 -15.39
N GLU A 143 -2.60 -1.42 -16.60
CA GLU A 143 -3.31 -1.04 -17.83
C GLU A 143 -4.53 -1.92 -18.08
N MET A 144 -4.39 -3.24 -17.94
CA MET A 144 -5.49 -4.21 -18.10
C MET A 144 -6.60 -4.01 -17.06
N LEU A 145 -6.23 -3.57 -15.86
CA LEU A 145 -7.18 -3.22 -14.79
C LEU A 145 -7.83 -1.83 -15.00
N GLY A 146 -7.52 -1.13 -16.10
CA GLY A 146 -8.11 0.15 -16.46
C GLY A 146 -7.39 1.37 -15.90
N GLY A 147 -6.17 1.20 -15.37
CA GLY A 147 -5.33 2.27 -14.85
C GLY A 147 -5.85 2.91 -13.56
N PHE A 148 -5.06 3.85 -13.00
CA PHE A 148 -5.48 4.62 -11.84
C PHE A 148 -6.56 5.65 -12.24
N GLN A 149 -7.75 5.50 -11.66
CA GLN A 149 -8.93 6.31 -11.93
C GLN A 149 -9.02 7.44 -10.91
N GLY A 150 -9.03 8.69 -11.38
CA GLY A 150 -9.18 9.87 -10.54
C GLY A 150 -10.61 10.06 -10.02
N PRO A 151 -10.80 10.81 -8.93
CA PRO A 151 -12.12 11.33 -8.60
C PRO A 151 -12.61 12.20 -9.77
N VAL A 152 -13.78 11.86 -10.34
CA VAL A 152 -14.44 12.71 -11.33
C VAL A 152 -15.05 13.89 -10.58
N THR A 153 -14.37 15.03 -10.58
CA THR A 153 -14.96 16.30 -10.15
C THR A 153 -15.95 16.73 -11.23
N LEU A 154 -17.24 16.43 -11.06
CA LEU A 154 -18.29 17.10 -11.81
C LEU A 154 -18.43 18.50 -11.22
N HIS A 155 -17.88 19.51 -11.91
CA HIS A 155 -18.15 20.93 -11.65
C HIS A 155 -19.53 21.32 -12.19
#